data_AF-A0A0C2Z7B5-F1
#
_entry.id   AF-A0A0C2Z7B5-F1
#
_cell.length_a   1.000
_cell.length_b   1.000
_cell.length_c   1.000
_cell.angle_alpha   90.00
_cell.angle_beta   90.00
_cell.angle_gamma   90.00
#
_symmetry.space_group_name_H-M   'P 1'
#
loop_
_entity.id
_entity.type
_entity.pdbx_description
1 polymer ?
#
loop_
_entity_poly.entity_id
_entity_poly.type
_entity_poly.pdbx_seq_one_letter_code
_entity_poly.pdbx_strand_id
1 'polypeptide(L)'
;MLKTLTAKLGTALNIKDFKFTIIGKKNYNAFLVATKTNDKDKLFNVIKTFISTHGKLNKIDIEYNFAVTNCTKHYDKTIVYLKDIIKIQKNSSKNEYIENNIEIEEIEQVTLQSLEHKNLIFTYKPLLNLHDNSINIYEVLVKLKANNSEDLLPRFYLPILNSLGLSREYDITIAKHIIKLLEKIDENIALAFNLSPFSLRDTGFQKKLIKLIKSCKINPNRIIIQLYERKTHHDLSGYLKILETLREEGVRICIDNFGSSSSSMDYLRHFKFDMIQFDRDYTQNIYDDRTGSILWSMIEMSKKNSILTVAKWVDKKEQKELLETFQIDYIQGFAVHKPLNEDELLKNTAKDNL
;
A
#
# COMPACT_ATOMS: atom_id res chain seq x y z
N MET A 1 -24.54 23.77 0.92
CA MET A 1 -23.28 23.36 0.26
C MET A 1 -23.42 22.02 -0.46
N LEU A 2 -23.52 20.89 0.24
CA LEU A 2 -23.56 19.56 -0.39
C LEU A 2 -24.78 19.30 -1.29
N LYS A 3 -25.99 19.73 -0.89
CA LYS A 3 -27.21 19.63 -1.71
C LYS A 3 -27.07 20.36 -3.05
N THR A 4 -26.40 21.52 -3.03
CA THR A 4 -26.09 22.31 -4.24
C THR A 4 -25.14 21.54 -5.15
N LEU A 5 -24.17 20.82 -4.59
CA LEU A 5 -23.22 20.04 -5.36
C LEU A 5 -23.87 18.84 -6.05
N THR A 6 -24.73 18.11 -5.34
CA THR A 6 -25.49 16.97 -5.88
C THR A 6 -26.42 17.41 -7.02
N ALA A 7 -27.11 18.55 -6.86
CA ALA A 7 -27.95 19.11 -7.90
C ALA A 7 -27.13 19.49 -9.15
N LYS A 8 -26.00 20.18 -8.97
CA LYS A 8 -25.10 20.55 -10.06
C LYS A 8 -24.52 19.33 -10.78
N LEU A 9 -24.13 18.29 -10.05
CA LEU A 9 -23.65 17.03 -10.62
C LEU A 9 -24.74 16.33 -11.44
N GLY A 10 -25.97 16.29 -10.91
CA GLY A 10 -27.13 15.78 -11.64
C GLY A 10 -27.38 16.55 -12.93
N THR A 11 -27.30 17.88 -12.92
CA THR A 11 -27.41 18.72 -14.12
C THR A 11 -26.30 18.43 -15.13
N ALA A 12 -25.04 18.33 -14.69
CA ALA A 12 -23.91 18.04 -15.56
C ALA A 12 -24.02 16.68 -16.26
N LEU A 13 -24.51 15.66 -15.54
CA LEU A 13 -24.75 14.33 -16.08
C LEU A 13 -25.93 14.32 -17.08
N ASN A 14 -27.03 15.01 -16.76
CA ASN A 14 -28.19 15.14 -17.64
C ASN A 14 -27.87 15.87 -18.95
N ILE A 15 -27.08 16.96 -18.90
CA ILE A 15 -26.65 17.72 -20.10
C ILE A 15 -25.85 16.85 -21.08
N LYS A 16 -25.22 15.78 -20.59
CA LYS A 16 -24.35 14.90 -21.38
C LYS A 16 -25.01 13.56 -21.74
N ASP A 17 -26.35 13.51 -21.70
CA ASP A 17 -27.20 12.37 -22.07
C ASP A 17 -27.08 11.13 -21.16
N PHE A 18 -26.62 11.27 -19.91
CA PHE A 18 -26.70 10.19 -18.92
C PHE A 18 -28.12 10.10 -18.33
N LYS A 19 -29.07 9.68 -19.16
CA LYS A 19 -30.46 9.42 -18.75
C LYS A 19 -30.47 8.20 -17.80
N PHE A 20 -31.26 8.25 -16.74
CA PHE A 20 -31.31 7.24 -15.66
C PHE A 20 -30.09 7.22 -14.72
N THR A 21 -29.60 8.40 -14.33
CA THR A 21 -28.60 8.55 -13.27
C THR A 21 -29.25 8.52 -11.88
N ILE A 22 -28.75 7.65 -11.01
CA ILE A 22 -29.06 7.61 -9.57
C ILE A 22 -27.83 8.14 -8.82
N ILE A 23 -28.04 9.13 -7.96
CA ILE A 23 -27.00 9.66 -7.07
C ILE A 23 -27.40 9.32 -5.62
N GLY A 24 -26.77 8.29 -5.08
CA GLY A 24 -26.92 7.89 -3.69
C GLY A 24 -25.93 8.63 -2.79
N LYS A 25 -26.41 9.19 -1.68
CA LYS A 25 -25.53 9.72 -0.62
C LYS A 25 -25.35 8.64 0.43
N LYS A 26 -24.10 8.24 0.69
CA LYS A 26 -23.82 7.28 1.76
C LYS A 26 -23.65 7.98 3.11
N ASN A 27 -22.70 8.92 3.20
CA ASN A 27 -22.38 9.70 4.41
C ASN A 27 -22.18 11.19 4.04
N TYR A 28 -21.79 12.05 4.99
CA TYR A 28 -21.59 13.49 4.75
C TYR A 28 -20.59 13.82 3.62
N ASN A 29 -19.62 12.95 3.32
CA ASN A 29 -18.52 13.25 2.39
C ASN A 29 -18.37 12.25 1.23
N ALA A 30 -19.38 11.40 0.97
CA ALA A 30 -19.28 10.36 -0.06
C ALA A 30 -20.57 10.18 -0.85
N PHE A 31 -20.43 10.14 -2.17
CA PHE A 31 -21.50 9.91 -3.14
C PHE A 31 -21.22 8.66 -3.95
N LEU A 32 -22.27 7.94 -4.29
CA LEU A 32 -22.26 6.86 -5.26
C LEU A 32 -23.12 7.31 -6.44
N VAL A 33 -22.53 7.32 -7.64
CA VAL A 33 -23.24 7.62 -8.88
C VAL A 33 -23.37 6.33 -9.66
N ALA A 34 -24.60 5.96 -9.99
CA ALA A 34 -24.91 4.84 -10.86
C ALA A 34 -25.68 5.37 -12.07
N THR A 35 -25.22 5.07 -13.27
CA THR A 35 -25.91 5.47 -14.50
C THR A 35 -25.87 4.32 -15.49
N LYS A 36 -26.91 4.20 -16.31
CA LYS A 36 -26.91 3.31 -17.46
C LYS A 36 -26.14 4.00 -18.58
N THR A 37 -24.97 3.48 -18.93
CA THR A 37 -24.16 3.96 -20.05
C THR A 37 -23.39 2.80 -20.65
N ASN A 38 -23.16 2.84 -21.96
CA ASN A 38 -22.23 1.93 -22.64
C ASN A 38 -20.84 2.58 -22.81
N ASP A 39 -20.71 3.83 -22.37
CA ASP A 39 -19.51 4.65 -22.53
C ASP A 39 -19.08 5.15 -21.14
N LYS A 40 -18.18 4.36 -20.53
CA LYS A 40 -17.57 4.62 -19.22
C LYS A 40 -16.65 5.84 -19.27
N ASP A 41 -15.93 6.02 -20.37
CA ASP A 41 -14.92 7.08 -20.53
C ASP A 41 -15.60 8.44 -20.67
N LYS A 42 -16.76 8.49 -21.34
CA LYS A 42 -17.62 9.67 -21.32
C LYS A 42 -18.07 10.03 -19.90
N LEU A 43 -18.45 9.05 -19.07
CA LEU A 43 -18.86 9.31 -17.69
C LEU A 43 -17.69 9.84 -16.86
N PHE A 44 -16.53 9.19 -17.00
CA PHE A 44 -15.30 9.60 -16.36
C PHE A 44 -14.94 11.06 -16.72
N ASN A 45 -14.97 11.41 -18.01
CA ASN A 45 -14.68 12.76 -18.48
C ASN A 45 -15.68 13.81 -17.98
N VAL A 46 -16.97 13.46 -17.88
CA VAL A 46 -17.97 14.36 -17.30
C VAL A 46 -17.70 14.62 -15.82
N ILE A 47 -17.39 13.58 -15.04
CA ILE A 47 -17.06 13.74 -13.61
C ILE A 47 -15.76 14.54 -13.44
N LYS A 48 -14.73 14.24 -14.24
CA LYS A 48 -13.45 14.98 -14.25
C LYS A 48 -13.67 16.47 -14.54
N THR A 49 -14.47 16.78 -15.55
CA THR A 49 -14.83 18.17 -15.93
C THR A 49 -15.66 18.85 -14.84
N PHE A 50 -16.58 18.11 -14.22
CA PHE A 50 -17.38 18.62 -13.12
C PHE A 50 -16.49 19.05 -11.95
N ILE A 51 -15.54 18.21 -11.57
CA ILE A 51 -14.62 18.44 -10.46
C ILE A 51 -13.71 19.64 -10.75
N SER A 52 -13.13 19.74 -11.94
CA SER A 52 -12.29 20.88 -12.30
C SER A 52 -13.05 22.21 -12.28
N THR A 53 -14.33 22.18 -12.65
CA THR A 53 -15.21 23.36 -12.65
C THR A 53 -15.70 23.73 -11.24
N HIS A 54 -15.79 22.75 -10.33
CA HIS A 54 -16.37 22.90 -8.99
C HIS A 54 -15.37 22.69 -7.85
N GLY A 55 -14.08 22.89 -8.13
CA GLY A 55 -12.98 22.82 -7.16
C GLY A 55 -12.98 23.95 -6.12
N LYS A 56 -13.75 25.02 -6.34
CA LYS A 56 -13.93 26.14 -5.39
C LYS A 56 -15.41 26.40 -5.16
N LEU A 57 -15.83 26.44 -3.90
CA LEU A 57 -17.20 26.81 -3.53
C LEU A 57 -17.20 27.78 -2.36
N ASN A 58 -17.75 28.98 -2.55
CA ASN A 58 -17.82 30.04 -1.53
C ASN A 58 -16.47 30.31 -0.84
N LYS A 59 -15.38 30.40 -1.62
CA LYS A 59 -14.00 30.61 -1.15
C LYS A 59 -13.36 29.44 -0.39
N ILE A 60 -14.00 28.26 -0.38
CA ILE A 60 -13.44 27.02 0.15
C ILE A 60 -12.98 26.15 -1.03
N ASP A 61 -11.73 25.72 -1.00
CA ASP A 61 -11.20 24.72 -1.90
C ASP A 61 -11.79 23.34 -1.54
N ILE A 62 -12.35 22.66 -2.53
CA ILE A 62 -12.91 21.32 -2.37
C ILE A 62 -12.07 20.36 -3.19
N GLU A 63 -11.46 19.41 -2.49
CA GLU A 63 -10.74 18.30 -3.09
C GLU A 63 -11.69 17.11 -3.32
N TYR A 64 -11.61 16.52 -4.51
CA TYR A 64 -12.46 15.40 -4.90
C TYR A 64 -11.59 14.22 -5.34
N ASN A 65 -11.93 13.04 -4.82
CA ASN A 65 -11.42 11.77 -5.31
C ASN A 65 -12.59 10.96 -5.86
N PHE A 66 -12.40 10.36 -7.03
CA PHE A 66 -13.42 9.56 -7.67
C PHE A 66 -12.83 8.39 -8.46
N ALA A 67 -13.61 7.33 -8.55
CA ALA A 67 -13.32 6.19 -9.39
C ALA A 67 -14.58 5.84 -10.18
N VAL A 68 -14.40 5.35 -11.39
CA VAL A 68 -15.49 4.89 -12.27
C VAL A 68 -15.15 3.48 -12.73
N THR A 69 -16.14 2.62 -12.74
CA THR A 69 -16.00 1.25 -13.23
C THR A 69 -17.32 0.74 -13.76
N ASN A 70 -17.27 -0.22 -14.67
CA ASN A 70 -18.45 -0.95 -15.14
C ASN A 70 -18.89 -1.95 -14.06
N CYS A 71 -20.19 -2.25 -14.03
CA CYS A 71 -20.74 -3.23 -13.09
C CYS A 71 -21.90 -3.97 -13.76
N THR A 72 -21.76 -5.27 -13.97
CA THR A 72 -22.81 -6.06 -14.64
C THR A 72 -23.69 -6.84 -13.67
N LYS A 73 -23.11 -7.45 -12.61
CA LYS A 73 -23.85 -8.35 -11.70
C LYS A 73 -23.49 -8.27 -10.21
N HIS A 74 -22.38 -7.64 -9.82
CA HIS A 74 -21.85 -7.70 -8.43
C HIS A 74 -21.71 -6.33 -7.74
N TYR A 75 -22.83 -5.64 -7.52
CA TYR A 75 -22.85 -4.27 -6.99
C TYR A 75 -22.06 -4.09 -5.68
N ASP A 76 -22.19 -5.00 -4.71
CA ASP A 76 -21.50 -4.86 -3.43
C ASP A 76 -19.97 -4.94 -3.56
N LYS A 77 -19.47 -5.89 -4.38
CA LYS A 77 -18.04 -6.02 -4.69
C LYS A 77 -17.53 -4.78 -5.40
N THR A 78 -18.29 -4.29 -6.40
CA THR A 78 -17.95 -3.07 -7.13
C THR A 78 -17.85 -1.86 -6.22
N ILE A 79 -18.78 -1.71 -5.27
CA ILE A 79 -18.75 -0.63 -4.30
C ILE A 79 -17.53 -0.75 -3.36
N VAL A 80 -17.14 -1.95 -2.94
CA VAL A 80 -15.92 -2.16 -2.13
C VAL A 80 -14.68 -1.81 -2.94
N TYR A 81 -14.58 -2.29 -4.17
CA TYR A 81 -13.47 -2.00 -5.08
C TYR A 81 -13.32 -0.49 -5.34
N LEU A 82 -14.41 0.20 -5.68
CA LEU A 82 -14.41 1.66 -5.87
C LEU A 82 -13.92 2.41 -4.63
N LYS A 83 -14.32 1.97 -3.42
CA LYS A 83 -13.83 2.58 -2.17
C LYS A 83 -12.33 2.38 -1.99
N ASP A 84 -11.84 1.18 -2.28
CA ASP A 84 -10.42 0.88 -2.14
C ASP A 84 -9.60 1.68 -3.14
N ILE A 85 -10.06 1.85 -4.39
CA ILE A 85 -9.43 2.76 -5.36
C ILE A 85 -9.42 4.20 -4.83
N ILE A 86 -10.56 4.75 -4.39
CA ILE A 86 -10.65 6.12 -3.88
C ILE A 86 -9.74 6.31 -2.66
N LYS A 87 -9.66 5.30 -1.80
CA LYS A 87 -8.77 5.31 -0.63
C LYS A 87 -7.30 5.32 -1.03
N ILE A 88 -6.95 4.61 -2.10
CA ILE A 88 -5.59 4.58 -2.64
C ILE A 88 -5.26 5.90 -3.34
N GLN A 89 -6.20 6.54 -4.03
CA GLN A 89 -6.02 7.88 -4.61
C GLN A 89 -5.71 8.95 -3.55
N LYS A 90 -6.32 8.85 -2.35
CA LYS A 90 -5.93 9.71 -1.23
C LYS A 90 -4.46 9.55 -0.83
N ASN A 91 -3.91 8.36 -1.05
CA ASN A 91 -2.52 8.04 -0.82
C ASN A 91 -1.70 8.17 -2.14
N SER A 92 -2.14 8.95 -3.14
CA SER A 92 -1.44 9.34 -4.39
C SER A 92 -1.19 10.87 -4.40
N SER A 93 0.04 11.39 -4.54
CA SER A 93 0.31 12.84 -4.49
C SER A 93 -0.14 13.56 -5.77
N LYS A 94 -0.58 12.77 -6.75
CA LYS A 94 -1.26 13.26 -7.93
C LYS A 94 -2.74 12.91 -7.79
N ASN A 95 -3.60 13.90 -8.06
CA ASN A 95 -4.98 13.72 -8.50
C ASN A 95 -5.00 13.00 -9.86
N GLU A 96 -4.39 11.82 -9.94
CA GLU A 96 -4.53 10.88 -11.04
C GLU A 96 -5.88 10.21 -10.84
N TYR A 97 -6.90 10.79 -11.45
CA TYR A 97 -8.18 10.12 -11.64
C TYR A 97 -7.90 8.84 -12.42
N ILE A 98 -8.12 7.70 -11.77
CA ILE A 98 -7.77 6.41 -12.36
C ILE A 98 -8.87 6.04 -13.36
N GLU A 99 -8.61 6.27 -14.64
CA GLU A 99 -9.37 5.73 -15.76
C GLU A 99 -8.99 4.24 -15.90
N ASN A 100 -9.65 3.39 -15.12
CA ASN A 100 -9.37 1.96 -15.17
C ASN A 100 -10.10 1.35 -16.37
N ASN A 101 -9.33 1.01 -17.41
CA ASN A 101 -9.83 0.28 -18.59
C ASN A 101 -10.19 -1.17 -18.31
N ILE A 102 -9.73 -1.74 -17.20
CA ILE A 102 -9.96 -3.14 -16.82
C ILE A 102 -11.27 -3.26 -16.04
N GLU A 103 -12.18 -4.11 -16.51
CA GLU A 103 -13.45 -4.40 -15.82
C GLU A 103 -13.19 -5.20 -14.54
N ILE A 104 -14.01 -5.02 -13.50
CA ILE A 104 -13.83 -5.74 -12.22
C ILE A 104 -13.86 -7.24 -12.44
N GLU A 105 -14.74 -7.71 -13.33
CA GLU A 105 -14.84 -9.11 -13.71
C GLU A 105 -13.52 -9.64 -14.29
N GLU A 106 -12.83 -8.84 -15.10
CA GLU A 106 -11.50 -9.19 -15.65
C GLU A 106 -10.43 -9.20 -14.54
N ILE A 107 -10.41 -8.22 -13.64
CA ILE A 107 -9.48 -8.19 -12.51
C ILE A 107 -9.73 -9.39 -11.59
N GLU A 108 -10.99 -9.74 -11.31
CA GLU A 108 -11.35 -10.92 -10.50
C GLU A 108 -10.87 -12.22 -11.17
N GLN A 109 -11.09 -12.36 -12.49
CA GLN A 109 -10.63 -13.52 -13.26
C GLN A 109 -9.10 -13.64 -13.23
N VAL A 110 -8.36 -12.57 -13.56
CA VAL A 110 -6.89 -12.58 -13.52
C VAL A 110 -6.40 -12.85 -12.10
N THR A 111 -7.07 -12.31 -11.07
CA THR A 111 -6.72 -12.55 -9.66
C THR A 111 -6.82 -14.02 -9.30
N LEU A 112 -7.94 -14.66 -9.64
CA LEU A 112 -8.18 -16.09 -9.37
C LEU A 112 -7.19 -16.97 -10.14
N GLN A 113 -7.03 -16.73 -11.45
CA GLN A 113 -6.10 -17.49 -12.28
C GLN A 113 -4.65 -17.34 -11.80
N SER A 114 -4.24 -16.12 -11.42
CA SER A 114 -2.86 -15.87 -10.97
C SER A 114 -2.57 -16.50 -9.63
N LEU A 115 -3.56 -16.57 -8.73
CA LEU A 115 -3.40 -17.25 -7.45
C LEU A 115 -3.30 -18.78 -7.65
N GLU A 116 -4.19 -19.35 -8.46
CA GLU A 116 -4.22 -20.79 -8.76
C GLU A 116 -2.92 -21.26 -9.43
N HIS A 117 -2.46 -20.54 -10.46
CA HIS A 117 -1.27 -20.88 -11.24
C HIS A 117 0.02 -20.31 -10.63
N LYS A 118 -0.06 -19.57 -9.52
CA LYS A 118 1.05 -18.86 -8.87
C LYS A 118 1.81 -17.93 -9.84
N ASN A 119 1.08 -17.25 -10.71
CA ASN A 119 1.62 -16.26 -11.64
C ASN A 119 1.86 -14.92 -10.93
N LEU A 120 2.80 -14.95 -9.98
CA LEU A 120 3.22 -13.81 -9.18
C LEU A 120 4.54 -13.26 -9.72
N ILE A 121 4.59 -11.96 -9.97
CA ILE A 121 5.80 -11.24 -10.37
C ILE A 121 6.35 -10.53 -9.15
N PHE A 122 7.52 -10.97 -8.68
CA PHE A 122 8.22 -10.37 -7.55
C PHE A 122 9.23 -9.32 -8.03
N THR A 123 9.22 -8.18 -7.36
CA THR A 123 10.22 -7.12 -7.54
C THR A 123 10.76 -6.68 -6.19
N TYR A 124 12.02 -6.26 -6.17
CA TYR A 124 12.78 -6.03 -4.94
C TYR A 124 13.33 -4.61 -4.93
N LYS A 125 12.90 -3.80 -3.98
CA LYS A 125 13.32 -2.41 -3.84
C LYS A 125 14.37 -2.29 -2.74
N PRO A 126 15.61 -1.90 -3.08
CA PRO A 126 16.66 -1.78 -2.07
C PRO A 126 16.40 -0.61 -1.13
N LEU A 127 16.73 -0.82 0.14
CA LEU A 127 16.85 0.23 1.14
C LEU A 127 18.34 0.48 1.36
N LEU A 128 18.79 1.72 1.11
CA LEU A 128 20.16 2.14 1.39
C LEU A 128 20.27 2.55 2.85
N ASN A 129 21.15 1.91 3.59
CA ASN A 129 21.56 2.32 4.93
C ASN A 129 22.46 3.56 4.82
N LEU A 130 22.09 4.66 5.44
CA LEU A 130 22.87 5.91 5.36
C LEU A 130 24.06 5.95 6.32
N HIS A 131 24.12 5.05 7.30
CA HIS A 131 25.23 4.99 8.25
C HIS A 131 26.49 4.36 7.66
N ASP A 132 26.33 3.31 6.84
CA ASP A 132 27.43 2.54 6.26
C ASP A 132 27.39 2.47 4.72
N ASN A 133 26.40 3.11 4.10
CA ASN A 133 26.18 3.13 2.66
C ASN A 133 25.98 1.72 2.03
N SER A 134 25.51 0.75 2.83
CA SER A 134 25.21 -0.62 2.39
C SER A 134 23.73 -0.81 2.03
N ILE A 135 23.43 -1.84 1.23
CA ILE A 135 22.07 -2.28 0.93
C ILE A 135 21.89 -3.67 1.52
N ASN A 136 21.29 -3.74 2.70
CA ASN A 136 21.08 -4.99 3.45
C ASN A 136 19.59 -5.35 3.63
N ILE A 137 18.66 -4.50 3.17
CA ILE A 137 17.22 -4.75 3.23
C ILE A 137 16.60 -4.48 1.86
N TYR A 138 15.73 -5.38 1.40
CA TYR A 138 14.92 -5.18 0.20
C TYR A 138 13.44 -5.30 0.55
N GLU A 139 12.64 -4.32 0.14
CA GLU A 139 11.18 -4.42 0.14
C GLU A 139 10.70 -5.23 -1.07
N VAL A 140 9.86 -6.22 -0.83
CA VAL A 140 9.30 -7.11 -1.85
C VAL A 140 7.91 -6.61 -2.23
N LEU A 141 7.76 -6.35 -3.53
CA LEU A 141 6.50 -5.96 -4.14
C LEU A 141 6.04 -7.03 -5.11
N VAL A 142 4.76 -7.37 -5.03
CA VAL A 142 4.15 -8.46 -5.81
C VAL A 142 3.12 -7.90 -6.78
N LYS A 143 3.26 -8.22 -8.07
CA LYS A 143 2.21 -8.00 -9.08
C LYS A 143 1.62 -9.34 -9.49
N LEU A 144 0.37 -9.33 -9.97
CA LEU A 144 -0.18 -10.50 -10.65
C LEU A 144 0.04 -10.36 -12.14
N LYS A 145 0.58 -11.41 -12.76
CA LYS A 145 0.79 -11.42 -14.20
C LYS A 145 -0.57 -11.48 -14.91
N ALA A 146 -0.82 -10.53 -15.80
CA ALA A 146 -1.97 -10.58 -16.68
C ALA A 146 -1.56 -11.18 -18.03
N ASN A 147 -2.41 -12.03 -18.62
CA ASN A 147 -2.09 -12.69 -19.91
C ASN A 147 -2.25 -11.72 -21.10
N ASN A 148 -3.30 -10.90 -21.09
CA ASN A 148 -3.71 -10.07 -22.23
C ASN A 148 -3.82 -8.57 -21.89
N SER A 149 -3.42 -8.17 -20.68
CA SER A 149 -3.51 -6.80 -20.18
C SER A 149 -2.26 -6.45 -19.34
N GLU A 150 -2.17 -5.21 -18.85
CA GLU A 150 -1.07 -4.82 -17.96
C GLU A 150 -1.12 -5.60 -16.64
N ASP A 151 0.06 -5.96 -16.11
CA ASP A 151 0.17 -6.66 -14.83
C ASP A 151 -0.56 -5.92 -13.71
N LEU A 152 -1.32 -6.67 -12.91
CA LEU A 152 -2.14 -6.08 -11.85
C LEU A 152 -1.28 -5.72 -10.64
N LEU A 153 -1.35 -4.45 -10.27
CA LEU A 153 -0.77 -3.94 -9.03
C LEU A 153 -1.59 -4.35 -7.80
N PRO A 154 -0.97 -4.47 -6.60
CA PRO A 154 -1.65 -4.82 -5.35
C PRO A 154 -2.95 -4.06 -5.08
N ARG A 155 -2.96 -2.77 -5.42
CA ARG A 155 -4.13 -1.91 -5.26
C ARG A 155 -5.40 -2.40 -5.96
N PHE A 156 -5.26 -3.18 -7.03
CA PHE A 156 -6.39 -3.68 -7.80
C PHE A 156 -6.87 -5.05 -7.30
N TYR A 157 -5.95 -5.97 -7.01
CA TYR A 157 -6.31 -7.35 -6.68
C TYR A 157 -6.44 -7.64 -5.17
N LEU A 158 -5.73 -6.92 -4.28
CA LEU A 158 -5.84 -7.14 -2.84
C LEU A 158 -7.27 -6.92 -2.30
N PRO A 159 -8.03 -5.89 -2.75
CA PRO A 159 -9.46 -5.76 -2.41
C PRO A 159 -10.27 -7.01 -2.75
N ILE A 160 -10.04 -7.57 -3.94
CA ILE A 160 -10.76 -8.74 -4.43
C ILE A 160 -10.41 -9.96 -3.59
N LEU A 161 -9.12 -10.22 -3.35
CA LEU A 161 -8.66 -11.31 -2.48
C LEU A 161 -9.30 -11.25 -1.09
N ASN A 162 -9.36 -10.05 -0.48
CA ASN A 162 -10.01 -9.85 0.81
C ASN A 162 -11.51 -10.17 0.75
N SER A 163 -12.21 -9.72 -0.29
CA SER A 163 -13.64 -9.97 -0.45
C SER A 163 -13.97 -11.45 -0.68
N LEU A 164 -13.06 -12.20 -1.30
CA LEU A 164 -13.19 -13.63 -1.58
C LEU A 164 -12.65 -14.51 -0.43
N GLY A 165 -12.04 -13.92 0.60
CA GLY A 165 -11.42 -14.67 1.70
C GLY A 165 -10.12 -15.38 1.33
N LEU A 166 -9.50 -15.01 0.20
CA LEU A 166 -8.31 -15.65 -0.37
C LEU A 166 -6.99 -15.03 0.12
N SER A 167 -7.03 -13.96 0.90
CA SER A 167 -5.83 -13.26 1.40
C SER A 167 -4.87 -14.18 2.17
N ARG A 168 -5.39 -15.18 2.89
CA ARG A 168 -4.57 -16.13 3.65
C ARG A 168 -3.73 -17.03 2.75
N GLU A 169 -4.29 -17.46 1.63
CA GLU A 169 -3.62 -18.31 0.65
C GLU A 169 -2.56 -17.53 -0.12
N TYR A 170 -2.88 -16.29 -0.50
CA TYR A 170 -1.95 -15.36 -1.11
C TYR A 170 -0.77 -15.07 -0.16
N ASP A 171 -1.05 -14.68 1.08
CA ASP A 171 -0.04 -14.31 2.08
C ASP A 171 0.90 -15.48 2.42
N ILE A 172 0.38 -16.70 2.56
CA ILE A 172 1.23 -17.87 2.84
C ILE A 172 2.06 -18.26 1.62
N THR A 173 1.57 -18.00 0.41
CA THR A 173 2.31 -18.23 -0.84
C THR A 173 3.50 -17.28 -0.93
N ILE A 174 3.31 -16.00 -0.60
CA ILE A 174 4.40 -15.03 -0.50
C ILE A 174 5.40 -15.44 0.56
N ALA A 175 4.95 -15.73 1.79
CA ALA A 175 5.86 -16.10 2.88
C ALA A 175 6.75 -17.31 2.53
N LYS A 176 6.18 -18.33 1.87
CA LYS A 176 6.95 -19.49 1.37
C LYS A 176 8.00 -19.09 0.32
N HIS A 177 7.64 -18.21 -0.61
CA HIS A 177 8.57 -17.70 -1.63
C HIS A 177 9.74 -16.96 -0.98
N ILE A 178 9.43 -16.02 -0.07
CA ILE A 178 10.43 -15.22 0.66
C ILE A 178 11.40 -16.11 1.43
N ILE A 179 10.90 -17.07 2.20
CA ILE A 179 11.74 -17.96 3.00
C ILE A 179 12.66 -18.80 2.11
N LYS A 180 12.14 -19.35 1.01
CA LYS A 180 12.94 -20.10 0.04
C LYS A 180 14.00 -19.23 -0.64
N LEU A 181 13.71 -17.96 -0.89
CA LEU A 181 14.66 -17.02 -1.48
C LEU A 181 15.77 -16.63 -0.50
N LEU A 182 15.42 -16.39 0.77
CA LEU A 182 16.38 -16.08 1.85
C LEU A 182 17.42 -17.19 2.06
N GLU A 183 17.08 -18.45 1.76
CA GLU A 183 18.04 -19.56 1.81
C GLU A 183 19.15 -19.44 0.76
N LYS A 184 18.89 -18.75 -0.36
CA LYS A 184 19.77 -18.62 -1.52
C LYS A 184 20.60 -17.34 -1.54
N ILE A 185 20.18 -16.30 -0.84
CA ILE A 185 20.88 -15.01 -0.78
C ILE A 185 21.70 -14.87 0.50
N ASP A 186 22.68 -13.98 0.46
CA ASP A 186 23.64 -13.66 1.51
C ASP A 186 22.97 -13.46 2.88
N GLU A 187 23.60 -13.98 3.93
CA GLU A 187 23.02 -14.05 5.28
C GLU A 187 22.77 -12.70 5.94
N ASN A 188 23.42 -11.64 5.45
CA ASN A 188 23.22 -10.27 5.92
C ASN A 188 22.01 -9.58 5.25
N ILE A 189 21.44 -10.18 4.21
CA ILE A 189 20.29 -9.63 3.48
C ILE A 189 18.98 -10.03 4.13
N ALA A 190 18.12 -9.05 4.37
CA ALA A 190 16.75 -9.25 4.85
C ALA A 190 15.71 -8.81 3.80
N LEU A 191 14.54 -9.46 3.85
CA LEU A 191 13.43 -9.17 2.95
C LEU A 191 12.23 -8.65 3.75
N ALA A 192 11.74 -7.48 3.37
CA ALA A 192 10.54 -6.85 3.91
C ALA A 192 9.35 -7.08 2.99
N PHE A 193 8.22 -7.56 3.51
CA PHE A 193 7.03 -7.78 2.69
C PHE A 193 5.76 -7.60 3.50
N ASN A 194 4.69 -7.26 2.79
CA ASN A 194 3.40 -6.97 3.42
C ASN A 194 2.63 -8.24 3.72
N LEU A 195 1.99 -8.28 4.89
CA LEU A 195 0.98 -9.29 5.23
C LEU A 195 -0.34 -8.62 5.59
N SER A 196 -1.44 -9.25 5.20
CA SER A 196 -2.77 -8.72 5.51
C SER A 196 -3.06 -8.84 7.01
N PRO A 197 -3.58 -7.77 7.66
CA PRO A 197 -4.11 -7.88 9.01
C PRO A 197 -5.22 -8.94 9.15
N PHE A 198 -5.95 -9.22 8.07
CA PHE A 198 -6.98 -10.28 8.06
C PHE A 198 -6.36 -11.68 8.17
N SER A 199 -5.23 -11.92 7.49
CA SER A 199 -4.50 -13.18 7.60
C SER A 199 -3.86 -13.31 8.97
N LEU A 200 -3.24 -12.24 9.47
CA LEU A 200 -2.60 -12.25 10.78
C LEU A 200 -3.59 -12.50 11.92
N ARG A 201 -4.86 -12.09 11.83
CA ARG A 201 -5.88 -12.39 12.84
C ARG A 201 -6.37 -13.85 12.82
N ASP A 202 -6.07 -14.60 11.77
CA ASP A 202 -6.48 -15.99 11.65
C ASP A 202 -5.50 -16.92 12.37
N THR A 203 -5.99 -17.64 13.37
CA THR A 203 -5.16 -18.54 14.18
C THR A 203 -4.59 -19.71 13.37
N GLY A 204 -5.30 -20.16 12.33
CA GLY A 204 -4.84 -21.20 11.42
C GLY A 204 -3.67 -20.72 10.56
N PHE A 205 -3.76 -19.50 10.02
CA PHE A 205 -2.69 -18.83 9.30
C PHE A 205 -1.46 -18.63 10.18
N GLN A 206 -1.63 -18.09 11.40
CA GLN A 206 -0.53 -17.89 12.36
C GLN A 206 0.25 -19.18 12.60
N LYS A 207 -0.46 -20.28 12.92
CA LYS A 207 0.18 -21.59 13.14
C LYS A 207 0.96 -22.07 11.91
N LYS A 208 0.41 -21.86 10.70
CA LYS A 208 1.10 -22.22 9.45
C LYS A 208 2.35 -21.37 9.23
N LEU A 209 2.26 -20.07 9.46
CA LEU A 209 3.38 -19.14 9.31
C LEU A 209 4.50 -19.42 10.32
N ILE A 210 4.18 -19.59 11.59
CA ILE A 210 5.16 -19.94 12.64
C ILE A 210 5.80 -21.29 12.34
N LYS A 211 5.02 -22.30 11.96
CA LYS A 211 5.58 -23.61 11.56
C LYS A 211 6.55 -23.47 10.39
N LEU A 212 6.20 -22.65 9.39
CA LEU A 212 7.05 -22.38 8.24
C LEU A 212 8.38 -21.72 8.68
N ILE A 213 8.33 -20.68 9.50
CA ILE A 213 9.50 -20.00 10.05
C ILE A 213 10.37 -20.96 10.88
N LYS A 214 9.78 -21.78 11.76
CA LYS A 214 10.54 -22.75 12.56
C LYS A 214 11.19 -23.86 11.73
N SER A 215 10.63 -24.18 10.57
CA SER A 215 11.12 -25.28 9.73
C SER A 215 12.27 -24.88 8.80
N CYS A 216 12.50 -23.59 8.59
CA CYS A 216 13.57 -23.11 7.72
C CYS A 216 14.89 -22.90 8.49
N LYS A 217 16.02 -22.96 7.77
CA LYS A 217 17.37 -22.82 8.34
C LYS A 217 17.92 -21.38 8.26
N ILE A 218 17.06 -20.40 8.06
CA ILE A 218 17.44 -18.99 8.01
C ILE A 218 17.28 -18.35 9.39
N ASN A 219 18.06 -17.30 9.65
CA ASN A 219 17.82 -16.46 10.82
C ASN A 219 16.47 -15.72 10.64
N PRO A 220 15.47 -15.91 11.53
CA PRO A 220 14.16 -15.26 11.40
C PRO A 220 14.22 -13.73 11.39
N ASN A 221 15.28 -13.11 11.93
CA ASN A 221 15.47 -11.66 11.89
C ASN A 221 15.60 -11.10 10.45
N ARG A 222 15.85 -11.97 9.45
CA ARG A 222 15.91 -11.64 8.03
C ARG A 222 14.52 -11.48 7.40
N ILE A 223 13.47 -11.87 8.12
CA ILE A 223 12.07 -11.69 7.72
C ILE A 223 11.59 -10.39 8.37
N ILE A 224 11.15 -9.43 7.56
CA ILE A 224 10.54 -8.20 8.04
C ILE A 224 9.08 -8.16 7.57
N ILE A 225 8.13 -8.29 8.48
CA ILE A 225 6.70 -8.19 8.14
C ILE A 225 6.30 -6.72 8.20
N GLN A 226 5.85 -6.19 7.06
CA GLN A 226 5.29 -4.85 6.94
C GLN A 226 3.78 -4.86 7.16
N LEU A 227 3.33 -3.91 7.97
CA LEU A 227 1.93 -3.72 8.32
C LEU A 227 1.46 -2.37 7.82
N TYR A 228 0.35 -2.34 7.09
CA TYR A 228 -0.29 -1.08 6.74
C TYR A 228 -1.06 -0.51 7.93
N GLU A 229 -0.96 0.80 8.11
CA GLU A 229 -1.82 1.53 9.04
C GLU A 229 -3.30 1.46 8.60
N ARG A 230 -4.19 0.93 9.46
CA ARG A 230 -5.64 1.05 9.27
C ARG A 230 -6.33 1.58 10.53
N LYS A 231 -7.18 2.59 10.34
CA LYS A 231 -8.06 3.19 11.37
C LYS A 231 -9.14 2.25 11.95
N THR A 232 -9.12 0.96 11.64
CA THR A 232 -10.22 0.01 11.95
C THR A 232 -9.72 -1.28 12.60
N HIS A 233 -8.88 -1.15 13.63
CA HIS A 233 -8.62 -2.27 14.54
C HIS A 233 -9.57 -2.12 15.73
N HIS A 234 -10.76 -2.73 15.61
CA HIS A 234 -11.73 -2.79 16.71
C HIS A 234 -11.18 -3.53 17.94
N ASP A 235 -10.16 -4.36 17.76
CA ASP A 235 -9.35 -4.99 18.81
C ASP A 235 -7.86 -4.79 18.50
N LEU A 236 -7.32 -3.65 18.90
CA LEU A 236 -5.89 -3.35 18.78
C LEU A 236 -5.07 -4.30 19.66
N SER A 237 -5.51 -4.57 20.89
CA SER A 237 -4.81 -5.43 21.85
C SER A 237 -4.57 -6.86 21.35
N GLY A 238 -5.60 -7.53 20.83
CA GLY A 238 -5.47 -8.88 20.30
C GLY A 238 -4.56 -8.93 19.09
N TYR A 239 -4.61 -7.90 18.23
CA TYR A 239 -3.73 -7.78 17.08
C TYR A 239 -2.26 -7.59 17.49
N LEU A 240 -1.97 -6.73 18.45
CA LEU A 240 -0.60 -6.50 18.92
C LEU A 240 0.00 -7.74 19.58
N LYS A 241 -0.79 -8.51 20.34
CA LYS A 241 -0.34 -9.78 20.93
C LYS A 241 0.12 -10.78 19.87
N ILE A 242 -0.54 -10.83 18.73
CA ILE A 242 -0.15 -11.70 17.61
C ILE A 242 1.20 -11.26 17.03
N LEU A 243 1.42 -9.96 16.89
CA LEU A 243 2.68 -9.42 16.39
C LEU A 243 3.83 -9.72 17.38
N GLU A 244 3.58 -9.64 18.69
CA GLU A 244 4.56 -10.05 19.70
C GLU A 244 4.92 -11.53 19.57
N THR A 245 3.96 -12.43 19.34
CA THR A 245 4.29 -13.85 19.09
C THR A 245 5.20 -14.03 17.88
N LEU A 246 5.05 -13.23 16.83
CA LEU A 246 5.97 -13.29 15.68
C LEU A 246 7.36 -12.72 16.01
N ARG A 247 7.43 -11.67 16.83
CA ARG A 247 8.70 -11.13 17.34
C ARG A 247 9.44 -12.13 18.24
N GLU A 248 8.72 -12.87 19.07
CA GLU A 248 9.28 -13.94 19.92
C GLU A 248 9.93 -15.05 19.09
N GLU A 249 9.44 -15.28 17.87
CA GLU A 249 10.05 -16.19 16.89
C GLU A 249 11.24 -15.55 16.13
N GLY A 250 11.61 -14.31 16.47
CA GLY A 250 12.74 -13.56 15.91
C GLY A 250 12.41 -12.75 14.65
N VAL A 251 11.17 -12.74 14.18
CA VAL A 251 10.76 -11.94 13.01
C VAL A 251 10.71 -10.46 13.36
N ARG A 252 11.18 -9.60 12.45
CA ARG A 252 11.06 -8.15 12.63
C ARG A 252 9.71 -7.64 12.15
N ILE A 253 9.16 -6.66 12.88
CA ILE A 253 7.88 -6.03 12.55
C ILE A 253 8.11 -4.57 12.18
N CYS A 254 7.57 -4.21 11.02
CA CYS A 254 7.66 -2.90 10.42
C CYS A 254 6.26 -2.30 10.27
N ILE A 255 6.08 -1.04 10.65
CA ILE A 255 4.87 -0.29 10.32
C ILE A 255 5.11 0.56 9.07
N ASP A 256 4.22 0.43 8.10
CA ASP A 256 4.28 1.12 6.81
C ASP A 256 3.31 2.31 6.74
N ASN A 257 3.72 3.37 6.04
CA ASN A 257 3.02 4.66 5.89
C ASN A 257 2.74 5.34 7.25
N PHE A 258 3.70 5.30 8.14
CA PHE A 258 3.62 5.91 9.46
C PHE A 258 3.43 7.43 9.37
N GLY A 259 2.50 7.95 10.16
CA GLY A 259 2.11 9.36 10.23
C GLY A 259 1.07 9.78 9.18
N SER A 260 0.65 8.89 8.27
CA SER A 260 -0.47 9.14 7.34
C SER A 260 -1.82 9.25 8.05
N SER A 261 -1.90 8.74 9.29
CA SER A 261 -3.13 8.72 10.06
C SER A 261 -2.89 8.94 11.55
N SER A 262 -3.91 9.45 12.24
CA SER A 262 -3.86 9.78 13.66
C SER A 262 -3.59 8.58 14.58
N SER A 263 -3.81 7.35 14.10
CA SER A 263 -3.57 6.13 14.88
C SER A 263 -2.11 5.71 14.95
N SER A 264 -1.21 6.25 14.12
CA SER A 264 0.20 5.86 14.07
C SER A 264 0.87 5.93 15.44
N MET A 265 0.63 7.01 16.17
CA MET A 265 1.14 7.19 17.53
C MET A 265 0.53 6.21 18.53
N ASP A 266 -0.74 5.80 18.34
CA ASP A 266 -1.37 4.82 19.21
C ASP A 266 -0.72 3.44 19.07
N TYR A 267 -0.38 3.03 17.84
CA TYR A 267 0.40 1.81 17.62
C TYR A 267 1.75 1.86 18.32
N LEU A 268 2.48 2.96 18.12
CA LEU A 268 3.82 3.12 18.68
C LEU A 268 3.82 3.12 20.22
N ARG A 269 2.76 3.64 20.84
CA ARG A 269 2.61 3.63 22.32
C ARG A 269 2.39 2.24 22.90
N HIS A 270 1.81 1.31 22.14
CA HIS A 270 1.39 0.01 22.65
C HIS A 270 2.18 -1.17 22.09
N PHE A 271 3.06 -0.94 21.12
CA PHE A 271 3.83 -1.98 20.45
C PHE A 271 5.24 -1.52 20.12
N LYS A 272 6.20 -2.38 20.41
CA LYS A 272 7.59 -2.15 20.03
C LYS A 272 7.75 -2.56 18.56
N PHE A 273 7.92 -1.61 17.66
CA PHE A 273 8.29 -1.90 16.26
C PHE A 273 9.80 -2.03 16.14
N ASP A 274 10.28 -2.84 15.19
CA ASP A 274 11.71 -2.86 14.83
C ASP A 274 12.02 -1.80 13.78
N MET A 275 11.02 -1.42 12.99
CA MET A 275 11.17 -0.47 11.89
C MET A 275 9.90 0.36 11.66
N ILE A 276 10.10 1.62 11.30
CA ILE A 276 9.07 2.56 10.84
C ILE A 276 9.41 2.99 9.42
N GLN A 277 8.48 2.84 8.49
CA GLN A 277 8.56 3.50 7.18
C GLN A 277 7.60 4.68 7.17
N PHE A 278 8.17 5.88 7.03
CA PHE A 278 7.38 7.10 7.01
C PHE A 278 6.50 7.15 5.77
N ASP A 279 5.31 7.72 5.96
CA ASP A 279 4.48 8.08 4.83
C ASP A 279 5.25 9.02 3.91
N ARG A 280 5.06 8.81 2.62
CA ARG A 280 5.72 9.57 1.59
C ARG A 280 5.53 11.08 1.67
N ASP A 281 4.41 11.55 2.23
CA ASP A 281 4.10 12.97 2.25
C ASP A 281 5.12 13.73 3.10
N TYR A 282 5.76 13.07 4.07
CA TYR A 282 6.91 13.61 4.81
C TYR A 282 8.12 13.84 3.90
N THR A 283 8.53 12.85 3.11
CA THR A 283 9.66 12.97 2.19
C THR A 283 9.40 13.99 1.07
N GLN A 284 8.17 14.02 0.54
CA GLN A 284 7.80 14.90 -0.55
C GLN A 284 7.70 16.37 -0.12
N ASN A 285 7.33 16.63 1.14
CA ASN A 285 7.21 17.98 1.70
C ASN A 285 8.31 18.29 2.73
N ILE A 286 9.45 17.61 2.67
CA ILE A 286 10.51 17.71 3.70
C ILE A 286 11.11 19.12 3.86
N TYR A 287 11.00 19.97 2.82
CA TYR A 287 11.48 21.35 2.83
C TYR A 287 10.50 22.36 3.45
N ASP A 288 9.28 21.93 3.77
CA ASP A 288 8.37 22.73 4.61
C ASP A 288 8.84 22.66 6.06
N ASP A 289 9.13 23.81 6.68
CA ASP A 289 9.72 23.87 8.03
C ASP A 289 8.94 23.04 9.07
N ARG A 290 7.60 23.09 9.00
CA ARG A 290 6.75 22.34 9.91
C ARG A 290 6.86 20.84 9.65
N THR A 291 6.72 20.42 8.39
CA THR A 291 6.76 19.00 8.02
C THR A 291 8.13 18.39 8.29
N GLY A 292 9.21 19.10 7.93
CA GLY A 292 10.59 18.70 8.22
C GLY A 292 10.85 18.58 9.72
N SER A 293 10.43 19.55 10.53
CA SER A 293 10.59 19.49 11.99
C SER A 293 9.82 18.34 12.64
N ILE A 294 8.60 18.03 12.14
CA ILE A 294 7.82 16.88 12.60
C ILE A 294 8.55 15.58 12.26
N LEU A 295 8.99 15.41 11.01
CA LEU A 295 9.72 14.22 10.58
C LEU A 295 10.99 14.02 11.40
N TRP A 296 11.79 15.07 11.59
CA TRP A 296 13.00 15.05 12.41
C TRP A 296 12.69 14.61 13.85
N SER A 297 11.65 15.18 14.47
CA SER A 297 11.23 14.81 15.83
C SER A 297 10.80 13.34 15.93
N MET A 298 10.13 12.83 14.89
CA MET A 298 9.74 11.42 14.81
C MET A 298 10.95 10.50 14.65
N ILE A 299 11.97 10.90 13.88
CA ILE A 299 13.24 10.17 13.74
C ILE A 299 13.97 10.12 15.08
N GLU A 300 14.12 11.26 15.77
CA GLU A 300 14.76 11.30 17.09
C GLU A 300 14.04 10.42 18.13
N MET A 301 12.71 10.47 18.15
CA MET A 301 11.89 9.62 19.01
C MET A 301 12.13 8.14 18.69
N SER A 302 12.13 7.76 17.42
CA SER A 302 12.35 6.38 16.97
C SER A 302 13.72 5.87 17.41
N LYS A 303 14.76 6.70 17.25
CA LYS A 303 16.13 6.41 17.69
C LYS A 303 16.22 6.16 19.19
N LYS A 304 15.56 6.97 20.02
CA LYS A 304 15.48 6.78 21.49
C LYS A 304 14.80 5.47 21.89
N ASN A 305 13.95 4.92 21.03
CA ASN A 305 13.26 3.65 21.25
C ASN A 305 13.92 2.47 20.52
N SER A 306 15.11 2.68 19.94
CA SER A 306 15.85 1.69 19.13
C SER A 306 15.04 1.13 17.96
N ILE A 307 14.27 2.00 17.29
CA ILE A 307 13.45 1.69 16.13
C ILE A 307 14.13 2.23 14.89
N LEU A 308 14.37 1.37 13.89
CA LEU A 308 14.95 1.77 12.62
C LEU A 308 13.95 2.61 11.82
N THR A 309 14.45 3.62 11.13
CA THR A 309 13.63 4.56 10.37
C THR A 309 13.90 4.50 8.88
N VAL A 310 12.85 4.58 8.06
CA VAL A 310 12.95 4.54 6.60
C VAL A 310 12.16 5.68 5.98
N ALA A 311 12.81 6.49 5.14
CA ALA A 311 12.13 7.42 4.26
C ALA A 311 11.96 6.81 2.87
N LYS A 312 10.71 6.74 2.39
CA LYS A 312 10.37 6.28 1.04
C LYS A 312 10.22 7.45 0.07
N TRP A 313 10.34 7.16 -1.22
CA TRP A 313 10.25 8.12 -2.33
C TRP A 313 11.29 9.23 -2.26
N VAL A 314 12.52 8.86 -1.91
CA VAL A 314 13.71 9.71 -2.03
C VAL A 314 14.20 9.64 -3.47
N ASP A 315 13.75 10.59 -4.30
CA ASP A 315 14.00 10.60 -5.75
C ASP A 315 15.02 11.67 -6.14
N LYS A 316 15.36 12.59 -5.24
CA LYS A 316 16.29 13.71 -5.46
C LYS A 316 17.47 13.65 -4.50
N LYS A 317 18.63 14.14 -4.94
CA LYS A 317 19.88 14.15 -4.14
C LYS A 317 19.73 15.04 -2.90
N GLU A 318 19.07 16.18 -3.05
CA GLU A 318 18.86 17.15 -1.99
C GLU A 318 17.96 16.59 -0.87
N GLN A 319 17.01 15.70 -1.20
CA GLN A 319 16.20 15.00 -0.19
C GLN A 319 17.06 14.05 0.64
N LYS A 320 17.97 13.32 -0.02
CA LYS A 320 18.93 12.43 0.66
C LYS A 320 19.84 13.23 1.59
N GLU A 321 20.44 14.31 1.12
CA GLU A 321 21.33 15.17 1.91
C GLU A 321 20.64 15.70 3.17
N LEU A 322 19.40 16.18 3.04
CA LEU A 322 18.63 16.64 4.20
C LEU A 322 18.30 15.50 5.18
N LEU A 323 17.89 14.34 4.66
CA LEU A 323 17.61 13.15 5.47
C LEU A 323 18.84 12.60 6.21
N GLU A 324 20.03 12.71 5.62
CA GLU A 324 21.31 12.41 6.27
C GLU A 324 21.53 13.32 7.49
N THR A 325 21.21 14.62 7.38
CA THR A 325 21.29 15.54 8.53
C THR A 325 20.32 15.19 9.65
N PHE A 326 19.17 14.59 9.31
CA PHE A 326 18.20 14.09 10.29
C PHE A 326 18.62 12.76 10.92
N GLN A 327 19.72 12.16 10.46
CA GLN A 327 20.23 10.86 10.90
C GLN A 327 19.20 9.74 10.75
N ILE A 328 18.44 9.75 9.65
CA ILE A 328 17.57 8.64 9.30
C ILE A 328 18.41 7.39 8.98
N ASP A 329 17.91 6.20 9.32
CA ASP A 329 18.69 4.98 9.14
C ASP A 329 18.72 4.51 7.68
N TYR A 330 17.56 4.47 7.02
CA TYR A 330 17.43 3.97 5.67
C TYR A 330 16.67 4.93 4.75
N ILE A 331 17.01 4.90 3.47
CA ILE A 331 16.25 5.57 2.41
C ILE A 331 15.91 4.62 1.27
N GLN A 332 14.80 4.91 0.58
CA GLN A 332 14.34 4.16 -0.58
C GLN A 332 13.74 5.12 -1.62
N GLY A 333 14.10 4.97 -2.89
CA GLY A 333 13.56 5.75 -4.00
C GLY A 333 14.47 5.71 -5.23
N PHE A 334 14.15 6.50 -6.25
CA PHE A 334 14.93 6.51 -7.50
C PHE A 334 16.34 7.08 -7.33
N ALA A 335 16.61 7.85 -6.27
CA ALA A 335 17.96 8.28 -5.93
C ALA A 335 18.84 7.13 -5.38
N VAL A 336 18.23 6.01 -4.99
CA VAL A 336 18.93 4.79 -4.53
C VAL A 336 19.09 3.81 -5.69
N HIS A 337 17.98 3.25 -6.17
CA HIS A 337 17.97 2.30 -7.28
C HIS A 337 16.54 2.06 -7.78
N LYS A 338 16.39 1.59 -9.02
CA LYS A 338 15.11 1.07 -9.52
C LYS A 338 14.77 -0.29 -8.88
N PRO A 339 13.50 -0.72 -8.85
CA PRO A 339 13.17 -2.08 -8.43
C PRO A 339 13.91 -3.12 -9.26
N LEU A 340 14.45 -4.14 -8.59
CA LEU A 340 15.13 -5.28 -9.19
C LEU A 340 14.12 -6.40 -9.48
N ASN A 341 14.36 -7.18 -10.52
CA ASN A 341 13.75 -8.51 -10.65
C ASN A 341 14.52 -9.54 -9.79
N GLU A 342 14.02 -10.78 -9.75
CA GLU A 342 14.62 -11.84 -8.91
C GLU A 342 16.03 -12.25 -9.36
N ASP A 343 16.29 -12.31 -10.67
CA ASP A 343 17.60 -12.67 -11.21
C ASP A 343 18.65 -11.61 -10.86
N GLU A 344 18.27 -10.33 -10.95
CA GLU A 344 19.12 -9.21 -10.54
C GLU A 344 19.38 -9.21 -9.02
N LEU A 345 18.36 -9.50 -8.20
CA LEU A 345 18.55 -9.67 -6.76
C LEU A 345 19.56 -10.78 -6.48
N LEU A 346 19.36 -11.97 -7.05
CA LEU A 346 20.25 -13.11 -6.85
C LEU A 346 21.67 -12.78 -7.30
N LYS A 347 21.85 -12.12 -8.45
CA LYS A 347 23.17 -11.69 -8.91
C LYS A 347 23.86 -10.73 -7.93
N ASN A 348 23.11 -9.79 -7.35
CA ASN A 348 23.68 -8.79 -6.44
C ASN A 348 23.90 -9.30 -5.02
N THR A 349 23.28 -10.42 -4.65
CA THR A 349 23.23 -10.89 -3.25
C THR A 349 23.52 -12.38 -3.08
N ALA A 350 24.01 -13.07 -4.11
CA ALA A 350 24.38 -14.48 -3.98
C ALA A 350 25.51 -14.65 -2.95
N LYS A 351 25.43 -15.74 -2.18
CA LYS A 351 26.42 -16.10 -1.14
C LYS A 351 27.86 -16.21 -1.65
N ASP A 352 28.04 -16.45 -2.95
CA ASP A 352 29.35 -16.71 -3.56
C ASP A 352 29.97 -15.45 -4.23
N ASN A 353 29.37 -14.26 -4.07
CA ASN A 353 29.80 -13.02 -4.72
C ASN A 353 30.60 -12.05 -3.81
N LEU A 354 31.07 -12.51 -2.64
CA LEU A 354 31.92 -11.74 -1.71
C LEU A 354 33.20 -12.48 -1.36
#